data_AF-A0A4C2EFN8-F1
#
_entry.id   AF-A0A4C2EFN8-F1
#
_cell.length_a   1.000
_cell.length_b   1.000
_cell.length_c   1.000
_cell.angle_alpha   90.00
_cell.angle_beta   90.00
_cell.angle_gamma   90.00
#
_symmetry.space_group_name_H-M   'P 1'
#
loop_
_entity.id
_entity.type
_entity.pdbx_description
1 polymer ?
#
loop_
_entity_poly.entity_id
_entity_poly.type
_entity_poly.pdbx_seq_one_letter_code
_entity_poly.pdbx_strand_id
1 'polypeptide(L)'
;MPSTNQSSDRRERLHCDRLRDQLDEDPARWLDWDLLSHAARRKMVFALIDGMDSLQRVRAWRAVERRLAARDDREPRAKLMQRLDQREEWLELHGERPDRLPCGPRRPCECCDGEEGVTAEELRERDKAAAQRLVESYQSGGVDTSETSPTTEASTIGAFATDGGEDQ
;
A
#
# COMPACT_ATOMS: atom_id res chain seq x y z
N MET A 1 13.28 -25.36 4.08
CA MET A 1 13.88 -24.87 2.82
C MET A 1 13.35 -23.47 2.53
N PRO A 2 14.19 -22.44 2.34
CA PRO A 2 13.70 -21.11 2.00
C PRO A 2 13.23 -21.11 0.55
N SER A 3 11.98 -20.71 0.33
CA SER A 3 11.31 -20.65 -0.96
C SER A 3 12.03 -19.69 -1.93
N THR A 4 12.52 -20.23 -3.04
CA THR A 4 13.15 -19.50 -4.15
C THR A 4 12.09 -18.90 -5.08
N ASN A 5 11.22 -18.05 -4.56
CA ASN A 5 10.31 -17.22 -5.38
C ASN A 5 10.95 -15.86 -5.75
N GLN A 6 12.26 -15.87 -6.03
CA GLN A 6 13.00 -14.72 -6.57
C GLN A 6 12.93 -14.77 -8.11
N SER A 7 11.73 -14.67 -8.66
CA SER A 7 11.53 -14.59 -10.11
C SER A 7 11.69 -13.14 -10.57
N SER A 8 12.81 -12.92 -11.28
CA SER A 8 13.09 -11.84 -12.23
C SER A 8 13.11 -10.40 -11.68
N ASP A 9 14.28 -9.96 -11.20
CA ASP A 9 14.73 -8.60 -11.51
C ASP A 9 16.24 -8.59 -11.71
N ARG A 10 16.69 -8.94 -12.92
CA ARG A 10 18.10 -8.83 -13.33
C ARG A 10 18.43 -7.46 -13.92
N ARG A 11 17.47 -6.54 -13.97
CA ARG A 11 17.69 -5.16 -14.43
C ARG A 11 17.65 -4.24 -13.23
N GLU A 12 18.59 -3.32 -13.18
CA GLU A 12 18.54 -2.24 -12.21
C GLU A 12 17.33 -1.34 -12.55
N ARG A 13 16.32 -1.41 -11.69
CA ARG A 13 15.06 -0.68 -11.85
C ARG A 13 15.33 0.82 -11.80
N LEU A 14 14.56 1.62 -12.56
CA LEU A 14 14.63 3.08 -12.39
C LEU A 14 14.08 3.44 -11.01
N HIS A 15 14.83 4.26 -10.26
CA HIS A 15 14.38 4.85 -9.01
C HIS A 15 14.17 6.35 -9.19
N CYS A 16 12.99 6.83 -8.81
CA CYS A 16 12.64 8.25 -8.87
C CYS A 16 12.51 8.82 -7.45
N ASP A 17 13.63 8.89 -6.71
CA ASP A 17 13.63 9.26 -5.28
C ASP A 17 12.95 10.61 -5.02
N ARG A 18 13.21 11.62 -5.87
CA ARG A 18 12.55 12.93 -5.76
C ARG A 18 11.02 12.85 -5.84
N LEU A 19 10.48 11.95 -6.67
CA LEU A 19 9.02 11.77 -6.77
C LEU A 19 8.49 10.97 -5.58
N ARG A 20 9.26 10.00 -5.09
CA ARG A 20 8.93 9.28 -3.85
C ARG A 20 8.78 10.23 -2.68
N ASP A 21 9.69 11.18 -2.53
CA ASP A 21 9.63 12.15 -1.44
C ASP A 21 8.44 13.13 -1.59
N GLN A 22 7.99 13.39 -2.81
CA GLN A 22 6.89 14.34 -3.09
C GLN A 22 5.50 13.69 -3.07
N LEU A 23 5.39 12.43 -3.46
CA LEU A 23 4.12 11.73 -3.68
C LEU A 23 3.91 10.54 -2.73
N ASP A 24 4.91 10.23 -1.88
CA ASP A 24 5.00 8.99 -1.11
C ASP A 24 4.88 7.72 -1.98
N GLU A 25 5.17 7.85 -3.28
CA GLU A 25 5.09 6.77 -4.27
C GLU A 25 6.19 6.92 -5.31
N ASP A 26 6.75 5.79 -5.73
CA ASP A 26 7.66 5.70 -6.88
C ASP A 26 6.91 5.09 -8.09
N PRO A 27 6.50 5.89 -9.09
CA PRO A 27 5.76 5.38 -10.25
C PRO A 27 6.56 4.36 -11.07
N ALA A 28 7.90 4.45 -11.06
CA ALA A 28 8.76 3.56 -11.82
C ALA A 28 8.64 2.11 -11.32
N ARG A 29 8.30 1.91 -10.04
CA ARG A 29 7.99 0.60 -9.46
C ARG A 29 6.96 -0.19 -10.27
N TRP A 30 5.95 0.50 -10.79
CA TRP A 30 4.83 -0.12 -11.48
C TRP A 30 5.02 -0.11 -13.01
N LEU A 31 5.62 0.96 -13.53
CA LEU A 31 5.74 1.20 -14.96
C LEU A 31 6.89 0.39 -15.61
N ASP A 32 7.94 0.07 -14.84
CA ASP A 32 9.09 -0.72 -15.31
C ASP A 32 8.75 -2.21 -15.56
N TRP A 33 7.55 -2.64 -15.13
CA TRP A 33 7.07 -3.97 -15.46
C TRP A 33 6.85 -4.17 -16.97
N ASP A 34 7.01 -5.42 -17.42
CA ASP A 34 6.54 -5.85 -18.72
C ASP A 34 5.00 -5.99 -18.71
N LEU A 35 4.34 -4.89 -19.11
CA LEU A 35 2.88 -4.81 -19.22
C LEU A 35 2.32 -5.36 -20.53
N LEU A 36 3.18 -5.64 -21.53
CA LEU A 36 2.73 -6.19 -22.82
C LEU A 36 2.44 -7.68 -22.64
N SER A 37 3.39 -8.42 -22.07
CA SER A 37 3.28 -9.86 -21.89
C SER A 37 2.38 -10.27 -20.71
N HIS A 38 2.20 -9.39 -19.72
CA HIS A 38 1.46 -9.71 -18.48
C HIS A 38 0.17 -8.90 -18.35
N ALA A 39 -0.94 -9.48 -18.83
CA ALA A 39 -2.24 -8.81 -18.80
C ALA A 39 -2.73 -8.43 -17.39
N ALA A 40 -2.43 -9.25 -16.37
CA ALA A 40 -2.80 -8.96 -14.98
C ALA A 40 -2.09 -7.71 -14.44
N ARG A 41 -0.79 -7.56 -14.71
CA ARG A 41 0.00 -6.37 -14.32
C ARG A 41 -0.52 -5.12 -15.02
N ARG A 42 -0.85 -5.23 -16.32
CA ARG A 42 -1.46 -4.13 -17.07
C ARG A 42 -2.80 -3.69 -16.47
N LYS A 43 -3.68 -4.63 -16.12
CA LYS A 43 -4.96 -4.32 -15.45
C LYS A 43 -4.73 -3.60 -14.12
N MET A 44 -3.77 -4.07 -13.32
CA MET A 44 -3.42 -3.44 -12.05
C MET A 44 -2.93 -1.99 -12.24
N VAL A 45 -2.03 -1.75 -13.19
CA VAL A 45 -1.52 -0.40 -13.50
C VAL A 45 -2.64 0.53 -13.94
N PHE A 46 -3.57 0.06 -14.78
CA PHE A 46 -4.71 0.88 -15.18
C PHE A 46 -5.66 1.17 -14.01
N ALA A 47 -5.91 0.20 -13.13
CA ALA A 47 -6.70 0.43 -11.93
C ALA A 47 -6.04 1.47 -10.99
N LEU A 48 -4.70 1.47 -10.88
CA LEU A 48 -3.97 2.49 -10.14
C LEU A 48 -4.16 3.88 -10.75
N ILE A 49 -4.07 4.01 -12.08
CA ILE A 49 -4.29 5.27 -12.80
C ILE A 49 -5.73 5.77 -12.58
N ASP A 50 -6.71 4.88 -12.65
CA ASP A 50 -8.12 5.22 -12.48
C ASP A 50 -8.42 5.76 -11.08
N GLY A 51 -7.70 5.27 -10.07
CA GLY A 51 -7.80 5.72 -8.67
C GLY A 51 -6.93 6.94 -8.32
N MET A 52 -6.23 7.57 -9.28
CA MET A 52 -5.43 8.75 -8.99
C MET A 52 -6.32 9.95 -8.75
N ASP A 53 -6.19 10.57 -7.59
CA ASP A 53 -7.07 11.66 -7.17
C ASP A 53 -6.46 13.07 -7.31
N SER A 54 -5.20 13.17 -7.79
CA SER A 54 -4.50 14.44 -8.02
C SER A 54 -3.80 14.53 -9.39
N LEU A 55 -3.87 15.71 -10.02
CA LEU A 55 -3.20 16.06 -11.27
C LEU A 55 -1.68 15.98 -11.11
N GLN A 56 -1.15 16.36 -9.94
CA GLN A 56 0.28 16.23 -9.65
C GLN A 56 0.75 14.78 -9.83
N ARG A 57 0.00 13.81 -9.29
CA ARG A 57 0.32 12.38 -9.40
C ARG A 57 0.23 11.90 -10.85
N VAL A 58 -0.83 12.27 -11.58
CA VAL A 58 -1.00 11.92 -13.00
C VAL A 58 0.16 12.45 -13.85
N ARG A 59 0.53 13.73 -13.67
CA ARG A 59 1.63 14.37 -14.40
C ARG A 59 2.98 13.74 -14.07
N ALA A 60 3.21 13.38 -12.81
CA ALA A 60 4.43 12.68 -12.40
C ALA A 60 4.54 11.30 -13.05
N TRP A 61 3.46 10.52 -13.06
CA TRP A 61 3.42 9.23 -13.75
C TRP A 61 3.69 9.37 -15.25
N ARG A 62 3.12 10.39 -15.90
CA ARG A 62 3.40 10.71 -17.31
C ARG A 62 4.88 11.02 -17.55
N ALA A 63 5.50 11.81 -16.67
CA ALA A 63 6.92 12.13 -16.75
C ALA A 63 7.81 10.88 -16.57
N VAL A 64 7.45 9.98 -15.65
CA VAL A 64 8.18 8.73 -15.44
C VAL A 64 8.07 7.80 -16.64
N GLU A 65 6.89 7.63 -17.24
CA GLU A 65 6.76 6.81 -18.45
C GLU A 65 7.63 7.35 -19.60
N ARG A 66 7.68 8.67 -19.80
CA ARG A 66 8.57 9.28 -20.80
C ARG A 66 10.05 9.04 -20.48
N ARG A 67 10.44 9.10 -19.20
CA ARG A 67 11.81 8.84 -18.77
C ARG A 67 12.21 7.38 -18.96
N LEU A 68 11.31 6.44 -18.66
CA LEU A 68 11.52 5.01 -18.91
C LEU A 68 11.62 4.73 -20.42
N ALA A 69 10.75 5.35 -21.20
CA ALA A 69 10.77 5.24 -22.65
C ALA A 69 12.13 5.71 -23.24
N ALA A 70 12.62 6.88 -22.81
CA ALA A 70 13.94 7.38 -23.18
C ALA A 70 15.09 6.49 -22.71
N ARG A 71 15.00 5.90 -21.51
CA ARG A 71 16.02 4.97 -20.99
C ARG A 71 16.10 3.69 -21.82
N ASP A 72 14.95 3.17 -22.21
CA ASP A 72 14.82 1.89 -22.91
C ASP A 72 14.85 2.04 -24.45
N ASP A 73 15.15 3.24 -24.97
CA ASP A 73 15.14 3.59 -26.40
C ASP A 73 13.85 3.16 -27.12
N ARG A 74 12.71 3.45 -26.49
CA ARG A 74 11.37 3.15 -27.02
C ARG A 74 10.48 4.38 -26.93
N GLU A 75 9.40 4.37 -27.68
CA GLU A 75 8.33 5.35 -27.48
C GLU A 75 7.56 5.09 -26.17
N PRO A 76 7.03 6.14 -25.51
CA PRO A 76 6.10 6.00 -24.40
C PRO A 76 4.91 5.12 -24.81
N ARG A 77 4.49 4.20 -23.95
CA ARG A 77 3.42 3.26 -24.31
C ARG A 77 2.11 4.03 -24.53
N ALA A 78 1.66 4.11 -25.77
CA ALA A 78 0.53 4.94 -26.17
C ALA A 78 -0.74 4.72 -25.32
N LYS A 79 -1.08 3.47 -24.98
CA LYS A 79 -2.24 3.16 -24.13
C LYS A 79 -2.12 3.68 -22.70
N LEU A 80 -0.91 3.70 -22.13
CA LEU A 80 -0.69 4.29 -20.79
C LEU A 80 -0.84 5.81 -20.87
N MET A 81 -0.20 6.43 -21.86
CA MET A 81 -0.27 7.87 -22.08
C MET A 81 -1.73 8.32 -22.26
N GLN A 82 -2.47 7.67 -23.15
CA GLN A 82 -3.89 7.95 -23.36
C GLN A 82 -4.72 7.81 -22.07
N ARG A 83 -4.45 6.81 -21.23
CA ARG A 83 -5.19 6.62 -19.98
C ARG A 83 -4.88 7.71 -18.95
N LEU A 84 -3.62 8.14 -18.87
CA LEU A 84 -3.21 9.28 -18.05
C LEU A 84 -3.83 10.58 -18.56
N ASP A 85 -3.88 10.79 -19.87
CA ASP A 85 -4.53 11.95 -20.50
C ASP A 85 -6.03 12.00 -20.15
N GLN A 86 -6.75 10.89 -20.33
CA GLN A 86 -8.16 10.77 -19.94
C GLN A 86 -8.38 11.05 -18.45
N ARG A 87 -7.49 10.59 -17.57
CA ARG A 87 -7.61 10.83 -16.13
C ARG A 87 -7.34 12.29 -15.79
N GLU A 88 -6.34 12.91 -16.42
CA GLU A 88 -6.06 14.34 -16.26
C GLU A 88 -7.28 15.17 -16.68
N GLU A 89 -7.82 14.95 -17.87
CA GLU A 89 -9.01 15.64 -18.38
C GLU A 89 -10.20 15.48 -17.42
N TRP A 90 -10.39 14.27 -16.88
CA TRP A 90 -11.44 14.01 -15.90
C TRP A 90 -11.24 14.84 -14.62
N LEU A 91 -10.03 14.90 -14.09
CA LEU A 91 -9.70 15.67 -12.88
C LEU A 91 -9.76 17.18 -13.12
N GLU A 92 -9.40 17.67 -14.31
CA GLU A 92 -9.57 19.07 -14.69
C GLU A 92 -11.05 19.47 -14.76
N LEU A 93 -11.91 18.55 -15.22
CA LEU A 93 -13.35 18.79 -15.32
C LEU A 93 -14.09 18.67 -13.97
N HIS A 94 -13.73 17.70 -13.13
CA HIS A 94 -14.46 17.38 -11.90
C HIS A 94 -13.77 17.89 -10.62
N GLY A 95 -12.52 18.36 -10.73
CA GLY A 95 -11.67 18.72 -9.60
C GLY A 95 -10.91 17.52 -9.00
N GLU A 96 -9.87 17.84 -8.23
CA GLU A 96 -9.12 16.87 -7.43
C GLU A 96 -9.88 16.50 -6.16
N ARG A 97 -9.68 15.27 -5.66
CA ARG A 97 -10.23 14.90 -4.34
C ARG A 97 -9.34 15.50 -3.25
N PRO A 98 -9.91 16.06 -2.17
CA PRO A 98 -9.11 16.51 -1.04
C PRO A 98 -8.38 15.33 -0.38
N ASP A 99 -7.15 15.56 0.06
CA ASP A 99 -6.28 14.56 0.72
C ASP A 99 -6.96 13.87 1.91
N ARG A 100 -7.85 14.61 2.59
CA ARG A 100 -8.72 14.08 3.62
C ARG A 100 -10.16 14.36 3.23
N LEU A 101 -10.97 13.31 3.15
CA LEU A 101 -12.40 13.54 3.08
C LEU A 101 -12.80 14.31 4.35
N PRO A 102 -13.65 15.35 4.21
CA PRO A 102 -14.28 15.92 5.38
C PRO A 102 -14.97 14.79 6.15
N CYS A 103 -15.08 14.95 7.46
CA CYS A 103 -15.86 14.04 8.31
C CYS A 103 -17.19 13.80 7.62
N GLY A 104 -17.36 12.62 7.02
CA GLY A 104 -18.60 12.29 6.33
C GLY A 104 -19.75 12.30 7.35
N PRO A 105 -21.01 12.29 6.89
CA PRO A 105 -22.15 12.13 7.78
C PRO A 105 -22.15 10.70 8.33
N ARG A 106 -21.24 10.38 9.27
CA ARG A 106 -21.58 9.41 10.29
C ARG A 106 -22.82 9.97 10.96
N ARG A 107 -23.79 9.09 11.26
CA ARG A 107 -24.89 9.43 12.16
C ARG A 107 -24.27 10.20 13.33
N PRO A 108 -24.69 11.44 13.61
CA PRO A 108 -24.19 12.16 14.76
C PRO A 108 -24.33 11.20 15.95
N CYS A 109 -23.21 10.82 16.57
CA CYS A 109 -23.33 10.29 17.91
C CYS A 109 -23.70 11.50 18.78
N GLU A 110 -24.49 11.28 19.82
CA GLU A 110 -24.77 12.29 20.85
C GLU A 110 -23.47 12.85 21.49
N CYS A 111 -22.32 12.22 21.22
CA CYS A 111 -20.98 12.65 21.61
C CYS A 111 -20.33 13.73 20.72
N CYS A 112 -20.92 14.11 19.58
CA CYS A 112 -20.32 15.02 18.61
C CYS A 112 -21.11 16.32 18.34
N ASP A 113 -22.21 16.57 19.04
CA ASP A 113 -23.15 17.66 18.71
C ASP A 113 -22.77 19.05 19.29
N GLY A 114 -21.56 19.27 19.80
CA GLY A 114 -21.25 20.55 20.46
C GLY A 114 -19.80 21.00 20.62
N GLU A 115 -18.81 20.28 20.10
CA GLU A 115 -17.41 20.65 20.28
C GLU A 115 -16.87 21.28 18.99
N GLU A 116 -16.28 22.47 19.09
CA GLU A 116 -15.33 23.00 18.11
C GLU A 116 -14.41 21.83 17.72
N GLY A 117 -14.51 21.40 16.46
CA GLY A 117 -14.00 20.09 16.06
C GLY A 117 -12.54 19.92 16.44
N VAL A 118 -12.24 18.79 17.09
CA VAL A 118 -10.88 18.42 17.52
C VAL A 118 -9.89 18.70 16.40
N THR A 119 -8.92 19.58 16.65
CA THR A 119 -7.96 20.00 15.64
C THR A 119 -7.01 18.85 15.27
N ALA A 120 -6.35 18.96 14.12
CA ALA A 120 -5.38 17.95 13.70
C ALA A 120 -4.25 17.77 14.72
N GLU A 121 -3.89 18.82 15.45
CA GLU A 121 -2.83 18.79 16.46
C GLU A 121 -3.30 18.04 17.72
N GLU A 122 -4.53 18.32 18.18
CA GLU A 122 -5.13 17.65 19.34
C GLU A 122 -5.30 16.14 19.11
N LEU A 123 -5.64 15.71 17.88
CA LEU A 123 -5.68 14.28 17.54
C LEU A 123 -4.29 13.63 17.63
N ARG A 124 -3.24 14.31 17.14
CA ARG A 124 -1.86 13.81 17.24
C ARG A 124 -1.40 13.69 18.68
N GLU A 125 -1.72 14.68 19.52
CA GLU A 125 -1.42 14.64 20.94
C GLU A 125 -2.15 13.50 21.64
N ARG A 126 -3.43 13.29 21.32
CA ARG A 126 -4.22 12.19 21.87
C ARG A 126 -3.66 10.83 21.50
N ASP A 127 -3.25 10.64 20.24
CA ASP A 127 -2.68 9.39 19.76
C ASP A 127 -1.30 9.13 20.37
N LYS A 128 -0.46 10.17 20.53
CA LYS A 128 0.81 10.09 21.28
C LYS A 128 0.58 9.69 22.74
N ALA A 129 -0.38 10.32 23.41
CA ALA A 129 -0.71 10.00 24.80
C ALA A 129 -1.27 8.58 24.95
N ALA A 130 -2.05 8.10 23.99
CA ALA A 130 -2.54 6.72 23.97
C ALA A 130 -1.40 5.71 23.76
N ALA A 131 -0.49 5.98 22.84
CA ALA A 131 0.70 5.18 22.61
C ALA A 131 1.60 5.15 23.87
N GLN A 132 1.80 6.30 24.50
CA GLN A 132 2.59 6.39 25.72
C GLN A 132 1.96 5.61 26.88
N ARG A 133 0.64 5.69 27.08
CA ARG A 133 -0.07 4.86 28.07
C ARG A 133 0.07 3.38 27.79
N LEU A 134 0.02 2.95 26.52
CA LEU A 134 0.25 1.55 26.16
C LEU A 134 1.65 1.10 26.54
N VAL A 135 2.67 1.92 26.25
CA VAL A 135 4.06 1.66 26.62
C VAL A 135 4.25 1.65 28.14
N GLU A 136 3.64 2.59 28.86
CA GLU A 136 3.72 2.66 30.33
C GLU A 136 2.96 1.51 30.99
N SER A 137 1.84 1.07 30.42
CA SER A 137 1.07 -0.09 30.89
C SER A 137 1.71 -1.43 30.54
N TYR A 138 2.72 -1.43 29.67
CA TYR A 138 3.44 -2.64 29.31
C TYR A 138 4.29 -3.10 30.50
N GLN A 139 3.69 -3.94 31.33
CA GLN A 139 4.44 -4.72 32.29
C GLN A 139 5.13 -5.86 31.53
N SER A 140 6.45 -5.77 31.39
CA SER A 140 7.29 -6.87 30.92
C SER A 140 7.38 -7.98 31.97
N GLY A 141 6.24 -8.41 32.52
CA GLY A 141 6.15 -9.67 33.22
C GLY A 141 6.44 -10.73 32.17
N GLY A 142 7.70 -11.14 32.08
CA GLY A 142 8.09 -12.26 31.23
C GLY A 142 7.13 -13.40 31.51
N VAL A 143 6.46 -13.89 30.47
CA VAL A 143 5.72 -15.14 30.56
C VAL A 143 6.75 -16.17 30.99
N ASP A 144 6.65 -16.67 32.22
CA ASP A 144 7.54 -17.70 32.71
C ASP A 144 7.21 -19.01 31.98
N THR A 145 7.95 -19.26 30.91
CA THR A 145 7.81 -20.49 30.11
C THR A 145 8.45 -21.69 30.80
N SER A 146 8.95 -21.56 32.04
CA SER A 146 9.50 -22.70 32.79
C SER A 146 8.43 -23.68 33.27
N GLU A 147 7.14 -23.26 33.29
CA GLU A 147 5.99 -24.09 33.64
C GLU A 147 5.12 -24.46 32.43
N THR A 148 5.71 -24.71 31.25
CA THR A 148 4.96 -25.46 30.23
C THR A 148 4.73 -26.87 30.76
N SER A 149 3.51 -27.12 31.25
CA SER A 149 3.06 -28.45 31.65
C SER A 149 3.31 -29.46 30.52
N PRO A 150 3.76 -30.70 30.81
CA PRO A 150 4.02 -31.73 29.80
C PRO A 150 2.78 -32.05 28.93
N THR A 151 1.58 -31.68 29.38
CA THR A 151 0.33 -31.79 28.60
C THR A 151 0.34 -30.88 27.35
N THR A 152 1.01 -29.73 27.42
CA THR A 152 1.05 -28.75 26.31
C THR A 152 2.07 -29.14 25.24
N GLU A 153 3.19 -29.77 25.62
CA GLU A 153 4.15 -30.30 24.65
C GLU A 153 3.56 -31.45 23.82
N ALA A 154 2.77 -32.34 24.45
CA ALA A 154 2.15 -33.47 23.76
C ALA A 154 1.05 -33.04 22.76
N SER A 155 0.27 -32.00 23.07
CA SER A 155 -0.82 -31.55 22.18
C SER A 155 -0.35 -30.81 20.93
N THR A 156 0.86 -30.25 20.91
CA THR A 156 1.30 -29.40 19.79
C THR A 156 2.04 -30.19 18.70
N ILE A 157 2.56 -31.37 18.99
CA ILE A 157 3.34 -32.20 18.05
C ILE A 157 2.53 -33.39 17.48
N GLY A 158 1.48 -33.85 18.16
CA GLY A 158 0.75 -35.08 17.76
C GLY A 158 -0.41 -34.92 16.77
N ALA A 159 -0.89 -33.70 16.47
CA ALA A 159 -2.16 -33.51 15.77
C ALA A 159 -2.08 -33.25 14.25
N PHE A 160 -0.87 -33.18 13.66
CA PHE A 160 -0.71 -32.75 12.25
C PHE A 160 -0.07 -33.78 11.31
N ALA A 161 0.12 -35.04 11.74
CA ALA A 161 0.88 -36.02 10.96
C ALA A 161 0.25 -37.42 10.88
N THR A 162 -1.04 -37.56 10.60
CA THR A 162 -1.62 -38.81 10.05
C THR A 162 -3.00 -38.55 9.43
N ASP A 163 -3.06 -38.43 8.10
CA ASP A 163 -4.15 -38.84 7.17
C ASP A 163 -3.87 -38.16 5.80
N GLY A 164 -3.70 -38.79 4.65
CA GLY A 164 -3.77 -40.19 4.26
C GLY A 164 -3.20 -40.29 2.83
N GLY A 165 -2.55 -41.41 2.54
CA GLY A 165 -2.00 -41.73 1.22
C GLY A 165 -1.89 -43.25 1.12
N GLU A 166 -3.02 -43.91 0.91
CA GLU A 166 -3.07 -45.34 0.62
C GLU A 166 -2.93 -45.53 -0.90
N ASP A 167 -1.82 -46.16 -1.30
CA ASP A 167 -1.63 -46.80 -2.59
C ASP A 167 -2.54 -48.03 -2.69
N GLN A 168 -3.37 -48.09 -3.74
CA GLN A 168 -3.78 -49.31 -4.44
C GLN A 168 -4.11 -48.99 -5.90
#